data_AF-A0A710E9J0-F1
#
_entry.id   AF-A0A710E9J0-F1
#
_cell.length_a   1.000
_cell.length_b   1.000
_cell.length_c   1.000
_cell.angle_alpha   90.00
_cell.angle_beta   90.00
_cell.angle_gamma   90.00
#
_symmetry.space_group_name_H-M   'P 1'
#
loop_
_entity.id
_entity.type
_entity.pdbx_description
1 polymer ?
#
loop_
_entity_poly.entity_id
_entity_poly.type
_entity_poly.pdbx_seq_one_letter_code
_entity_poly.pdbx_strand_id
1 'polypeptide(L)'
;MPAVDLSQLPEPAIIAEPDFEAILADTKAMMIAAYPAEQREAVSAALELESEPLNVIAQTMSFREMLLRQRVNEGARACMLSHSAGTDLDNLAGNMNTKRLVITPATDTTDAVMESDTSLRLRAQRAYDGLSVAGPSGAYEYFA
;
A
#
# COMPACT_ATOMS: atom_id res chain seq x y z
N MET A 1 -5.57 20.89 19.24
CA MET A 1 -5.42 19.51 19.77
C MET A 1 -4.13 18.95 19.20
N PRO A 2 -3.33 18.19 19.95
CA PRO A 2 -2.16 17.55 19.35
C PRO A 2 -2.62 16.65 18.20
N ALA A 3 -2.03 16.84 17.03
CA ALA A 3 -2.31 15.99 15.88
C ALA A 3 -2.02 14.54 16.27
N VAL A 4 -2.99 13.64 16.04
CA VAL A 4 -2.79 12.20 16.23
C VAL A 4 -1.66 11.77 15.32
N ASP A 5 -0.67 11.04 15.85
CA ASP A 5 0.38 10.44 15.04
C ASP A 5 -0.23 9.34 14.15
N LEU A 6 -0.51 9.71 12.90
CA LEU A 6 -1.11 8.84 11.91
C LEU A 6 -0.25 7.62 11.58
N SER A 7 1.06 7.66 11.87
CA SER A 7 1.95 6.52 11.64
C SER A 7 1.74 5.36 12.62
N GLN A 8 1.04 5.61 13.73
CA GLN A 8 0.75 4.61 14.75
C GLN A 8 -0.62 3.93 14.56
N LEU A 9 -1.34 4.27 13.49
CA LEU A 9 -2.61 3.62 13.19
C LEU A 9 -2.37 2.16 12.78
N PRO A 10 -3.25 1.22 13.18
CA PRO A 10 -3.17 -0.15 12.71
C PRO A 10 -3.38 -0.20 11.19
N GLU A 11 -2.87 -1.26 10.57
CA GLU A 11 -3.12 -1.47 9.15
C GLU A 11 -4.64 -1.59 8.87
N PRO A 12 -5.15 -0.89 7.86
CA PRO A 12 -6.55 -0.98 7.45
C PRO A 12 -6.86 -2.37 6.88
N ALA A 13 -8.10 -2.84 7.06
CA ALA A 13 -8.53 -4.17 6.63
C ALA A 13 -8.37 -4.48 5.13
N ILE A 14 -8.24 -3.47 4.27
CA ILE A 14 -7.99 -3.67 2.83
C ILE A 14 -6.57 -4.20 2.56
N ILE A 15 -5.64 -3.93 3.48
CA ILE A 15 -4.27 -4.45 3.43
C ILE A 15 -4.28 -5.78 4.15
N ALA A 16 -4.05 -6.84 3.39
CA ALA A 16 -3.99 -8.20 3.92
C ALA A 16 -2.69 -8.87 3.48
N GLU A 17 -2.00 -9.52 4.40
CA GLU A 17 -0.82 -10.32 4.07
C GLU A 17 -1.24 -11.52 3.21
N PRO A 18 -0.74 -11.65 1.97
CA PRO A 18 -1.12 -12.76 1.10
C PRO A 18 -0.42 -14.05 1.55
N ASP A 19 -1.20 -15.10 1.80
CA ASP A 19 -0.70 -16.43 2.11
C ASP A 19 -0.63 -17.28 0.84
N PHE A 20 0.60 -17.66 0.45
CA PHE A 20 0.84 -18.46 -0.75
C PHE A 20 0.11 -19.81 -0.72
N GLU A 21 0.12 -20.52 0.41
CA GLU A 21 -0.47 -21.86 0.50
C GLU A 21 -2.00 -21.79 0.41
N ALA A 22 -2.60 -20.78 1.02
CA ALA A 22 -4.03 -20.52 0.87
C ALA A 22 -4.40 -20.20 -0.59
N ILE A 23 -3.60 -19.36 -1.27
CA ILE A 23 -3.82 -19.03 -2.69
C ILE A 23 -3.63 -20.27 -3.58
N LEU A 24 -2.63 -21.11 -3.29
CA LEU A 24 -2.38 -22.34 -4.02
C LEU A 24 -3.53 -23.33 -3.88
N ALA A 25 -4.05 -23.51 -2.66
CA ALA A 25 -5.20 -24.36 -2.41
C ALA A 25 -6.45 -23.88 -3.20
N ASP A 26 -6.73 -22.58 -3.19
CA ASP A 26 -7.84 -21.98 -3.94
C ASP A 26 -7.64 -22.11 -5.46
N THR A 27 -6.42 -21.86 -5.95
CA THR A 27 -6.05 -22.02 -7.36
C THR A 27 -6.28 -23.47 -7.82
N LYS A 28 -5.83 -24.46 -7.04
CA LYS A 28 -6.02 -25.87 -7.35
C LYS A 28 -7.51 -26.24 -7.36
N ALA A 29 -8.29 -25.76 -6.40
CA ALA A 29 -9.73 -25.98 -6.35
C ALA A 29 -10.44 -25.40 -7.58
N MET A 30 -10.07 -24.18 -8.00
CA MET A 30 -10.58 -23.54 -9.22
C MET A 30 -10.21 -24.34 -10.48
N MET A 31 -8.96 -24.80 -10.57
CA MET A 31 -8.50 -25.65 -11.68
C MET A 31 -9.32 -26.93 -11.76
N ILE A 32 -9.51 -27.66 -10.65
CA ILE A 32 -10.30 -28.90 -10.61
C ILE A 32 -11.76 -28.63 -11.02
N ALA A 33 -12.38 -27.56 -10.51
CA ALA A 33 -13.77 -27.22 -10.81
C ALA A 33 -14.01 -26.93 -12.30
N ALA A 34 -12.99 -26.45 -13.02
CA ALA A 34 -13.06 -26.15 -14.44
C ALA A 34 -13.11 -27.40 -15.35
N TYR A 35 -12.71 -28.58 -14.84
CA TYR A 35 -12.79 -29.83 -15.60
C TYR A 35 -14.18 -30.48 -15.51
N PRO A 36 -14.58 -31.28 -16.54
CA PRO A 36 -15.76 -32.15 -16.48
C PRO A 36 -15.69 -33.08 -15.25
N ALA A 37 -16.83 -33.40 -14.64
CA ALA A 37 -16.92 -34.11 -13.36
C ALA A 37 -16.17 -35.47 -13.37
N GLU A 38 -16.15 -36.11 -14.52
CA GLU A 38 -15.58 -37.41 -14.85
C GLU A 38 -14.05 -37.38 -14.87
N GLN A 39 -13.47 -36.19 -15.04
CA GLN A 39 -12.01 -35.96 -15.08
C GLN A 39 -11.47 -35.37 -13.77
N ARG A 40 -12.34 -34.88 -12.87
CA ARG A 40 -11.91 -34.16 -11.65
C ARG A 40 -11.07 -35.02 -10.72
N GLU A 41 -11.39 -36.30 -10.57
CA GLU A 41 -10.63 -37.21 -9.72
C GLU A 41 -9.19 -37.38 -10.24
N ALA A 42 -9.03 -37.63 -11.54
CA ALA A 42 -7.73 -37.77 -12.18
C ALA A 42 -6.91 -36.47 -12.10
N VAL A 43 -7.56 -35.32 -12.31
CA VAL A 43 -6.92 -33.99 -12.21
C VAL A 43 -6.49 -33.68 -10.78
N SER A 44 -7.32 -34.01 -9.78
CA SER A 44 -6.99 -33.84 -8.37
C SER A 44 -5.75 -34.65 -8.00
N ALA A 45 -5.69 -35.93 -8.41
CA ALA A 45 -4.53 -36.78 -8.17
C ALA A 45 -3.25 -36.24 -8.85
N ALA A 46 -3.37 -35.70 -10.06
CA ALA A 46 -2.23 -35.07 -10.74
C ALA A 46 -1.72 -33.82 -10.01
N LEU A 47 -2.62 -32.97 -9.49
CA LEU A 47 -2.27 -31.75 -8.76
C LEU A 47 -1.59 -31.98 -7.40
N GLU A 48 -1.64 -33.20 -6.86
CA GLU A 48 -0.92 -33.58 -5.64
C GLU A 48 0.56 -33.90 -5.90
N LEU A 49 0.92 -34.28 -7.13
CA LEU A 49 2.29 -34.65 -7.48
C LEU A 49 3.14 -33.39 -7.74
N GLU A 50 4.27 -33.24 -7.04
CA GLU A 50 5.17 -32.09 -7.23
C GLU A 50 5.80 -32.03 -8.62
N SER A 51 6.09 -33.19 -9.21
CA SER A 51 6.67 -33.29 -10.55
C SER A 51 5.66 -33.08 -11.68
N GLU A 52 4.36 -33.07 -11.38
CA GLU A 52 3.33 -32.91 -12.40
C GLU A 52 3.33 -31.48 -12.95
N PRO A 53 3.42 -31.29 -14.29
CA PRO A 53 3.40 -29.97 -14.89
C PRO A 53 2.18 -29.14 -14.47
N LEU A 54 1.04 -29.78 -14.22
CA LEU A 54 -0.17 -29.09 -13.79
C LEU A 54 0.00 -28.42 -12.41
N ASN A 55 0.69 -29.08 -11.48
CA ASN A 55 0.97 -28.53 -10.15
C ASN A 55 2.00 -27.39 -10.22
N VAL A 56 3.03 -27.52 -11.08
CA VAL A 56 4.00 -26.43 -11.32
C VAL A 56 3.32 -25.18 -11.91
N ILE A 57 2.37 -25.38 -12.83
CA ILE A 57 1.56 -24.27 -13.38
C ILE A 57 0.71 -23.63 -12.29
N ALA A 58 0.06 -24.43 -11.42
CA ALA A 58 -0.73 -23.91 -10.30
C ALA A 58 0.13 -23.02 -9.38
N GLN A 59 1.30 -23.50 -8.96
CA GLN A 59 2.25 -22.74 -8.13
C GLN A 59 2.68 -21.44 -8.80
N THR A 60 2.99 -21.48 -10.10
CA THR A 60 3.39 -20.28 -10.86
C THR A 60 2.26 -19.25 -10.90
N MET A 61 1.01 -19.68 -11.09
CA MET A 61 -0.15 -18.79 -11.09
C MET A 61 -0.41 -18.19 -9.70
N SER A 62 -0.34 -19.01 -8.64
CA SER A 62 -0.50 -18.56 -7.26
C SER A 62 0.58 -17.56 -6.86
N PHE A 63 1.83 -17.75 -7.30
CA PHE A 63 2.90 -16.78 -7.07
C PHE A 63 2.63 -15.45 -7.77
N ARG A 64 2.18 -15.49 -9.04
CA ARG A 64 1.80 -14.26 -9.75
C ARG A 64 0.63 -13.55 -9.10
N GLU A 65 -0.35 -14.29 -8.61
CA GLU A 65 -1.48 -13.73 -7.87
C GLU A 65 -1.03 -13.08 -6.55
N MET A 66 -0.15 -13.73 -5.78
CA MET A 66 0.42 -13.16 -4.56
C MET A 66 1.09 -11.80 -4.83
N LEU A 67 1.90 -11.71 -5.90
CA LEU A 67 2.52 -10.45 -6.31
C LEU A 67 1.48 -9.39 -6.71
N LEU A 68 0.41 -9.78 -7.39
CA LEU A 68 -0.68 -8.86 -7.74
C LEU A 68 -1.42 -8.37 -6.49
N ARG A 69 -1.72 -9.24 -5.52
CA ARG A 69 -2.32 -8.87 -4.23
C ARG A 69 -1.41 -7.91 -3.46
N GLN A 70 -0.10 -8.17 -3.43
CA GLN A 70 0.88 -7.25 -2.84
C GLN A 70 0.88 -5.90 -3.54
N ARG A 71 0.83 -5.88 -4.87
CA ARG A 71 0.75 -4.63 -5.64
C ARG A 71 -0.52 -3.83 -5.34
N VAL A 72 -1.65 -4.51 -5.16
CA VAL A 72 -2.91 -3.89 -4.73
C VAL A 72 -2.78 -3.30 -3.33
N ASN A 73 -2.17 -4.02 -2.37
CA ASN A 73 -1.91 -3.51 -1.02
C ASN A 73 -1.03 -2.26 -1.03
N GLU A 74 0.04 -2.25 -1.81
CA GLU A 74 0.90 -1.08 -1.99
C GLU A 74 0.13 0.11 -2.56
N GLY A 75 -0.70 -0.12 -3.59
CA GLY A 75 -1.56 0.91 -4.16
C GLY A 75 -2.59 1.45 -3.16
N ALA A 76 -3.15 0.59 -2.30
CA ALA A 76 -4.04 1.03 -1.23
C ALA A 76 -3.31 1.88 -0.18
N ARG A 77 -2.08 1.50 0.21
CA ARG A 77 -1.23 2.30 1.12
C ARG A 77 -0.93 3.68 0.54
N ALA A 78 -0.57 3.74 -0.75
CA ALA A 78 -0.26 4.97 -1.47
C ALA A 78 -1.42 5.99 -1.46
N CYS A 79 -2.67 5.53 -1.35
CA CYS A 79 -3.86 6.37 -1.29
C CYS A 79 -4.23 6.86 0.12
N MET A 80 -3.48 6.49 1.16
CA MET A 80 -3.79 6.84 2.55
C MET A 80 -2.69 7.68 3.17
N LEU A 81 -3.04 8.88 3.67
CA LEU A 81 -2.08 9.80 4.27
C LEU A 81 -1.24 9.14 5.38
N SER A 82 -1.82 8.23 6.16
CA SER A 82 -1.14 7.50 7.24
C SER A 82 -0.09 6.49 6.77
N HIS A 83 -0.26 5.89 5.58
CA HIS A 83 0.56 4.76 5.09
C HIS A 83 1.34 5.05 3.81
N SER A 84 1.07 6.17 3.13
CA SER A 84 1.79 6.58 1.93
C SER A 84 3.18 7.11 2.27
N ALA A 85 4.10 7.03 1.31
CA ALA A 85 5.48 7.48 1.46
C ALA A 85 5.99 8.10 0.14
N GLY A 86 7.10 8.86 0.22
CA GLY A 86 7.76 9.45 -0.94
C GLY A 86 6.82 10.26 -1.83
N THR A 87 6.82 9.97 -3.13
CA THR A 87 6.04 10.70 -4.14
C THR A 87 4.53 10.50 -4.03
N ASP A 88 4.07 9.38 -3.47
CA ASP A 88 2.63 9.15 -3.25
C ASP A 88 2.13 10.06 -2.12
N LEU A 89 2.93 10.21 -1.06
CA LEU A 89 2.68 11.18 0.00
C LEU A 89 2.72 12.62 -0.54
N ASP A 90 3.66 12.94 -1.42
CA ASP A 90 3.75 14.27 -2.04
C ASP A 90 2.47 14.61 -2.83
N ASN A 91 1.94 13.67 -3.62
CA ASN A 91 0.70 13.87 -4.36
C ASN A 91 -0.50 14.05 -3.41
N LEU A 92 -0.60 13.24 -2.36
CA LEU A 92 -1.66 13.38 -1.35
C LEU A 92 -1.57 14.71 -0.61
N ALA A 93 -0.38 15.12 -0.17
CA ALA A 93 -0.16 16.41 0.49
C ALA A 93 -0.51 17.58 -0.45
N GLY A 94 -0.26 17.43 -1.74
CA GLY A 94 -0.65 18.39 -2.77
C GLY A 94 -2.16 18.71 -2.78
N ASN A 95 -3.02 17.70 -2.56
CA ASN A 95 -4.47 17.90 -2.45
C ASN A 95 -4.87 18.80 -1.27
N MET A 96 -4.00 18.91 -0.27
CA MET A 96 -4.16 19.74 0.93
C MET A 96 -3.38 21.06 0.80
N ASN A 97 -3.02 21.46 -0.43
CA ASN A 97 -2.20 22.63 -0.73
C ASN A 97 -0.86 22.66 0.05
N THR A 98 -0.31 21.49 0.34
CA THR A 98 0.93 21.32 1.09
C THR A 98 1.99 20.71 0.19
N LYS A 99 3.15 21.35 0.09
CA LYS A 99 4.31 20.85 -0.66
C LYS A 99 5.44 20.46 0.27
N ARG A 100 6.23 19.47 -0.13
CA ARG A 100 7.48 19.09 0.54
C ARG A 100 8.45 20.26 0.53
N LEU A 101 9.02 20.56 1.69
CA LEU A 101 10.04 21.60 1.78
C LEU A 101 11.42 21.09 1.38
N VAL A 102 12.21 22.00 0.82
CA VAL A 102 13.66 21.86 0.70
C VAL A 102 14.26 22.41 2.00
N ILE A 103 14.91 21.56 2.79
CA ILE A 103 15.62 21.96 4.02
C ILE A 103 16.96 22.60 3.65
N THR A 104 17.69 21.98 2.72
CA THR A 104 18.96 22.49 2.20
C THR A 104 18.94 22.39 0.68
N PRO A 105 19.09 23.50 -0.05
CA PRO A 105 19.16 23.47 -1.51
C PRO A 105 20.30 22.59 -2.02
N ALA A 106 20.10 22.02 -3.20
CA ALA A 106 21.18 21.33 -3.90
C ALA A 106 22.32 22.29 -4.24
N THR A 107 23.53 21.76 -4.32
CA THR A 107 24.71 22.43 -4.89
C THR A 107 25.11 21.71 -6.17
N ASP A 108 26.16 22.19 -6.84
CA ASP A 108 26.69 21.52 -8.05
C ASP A 108 27.17 20.08 -7.80
N THR A 109 27.42 19.71 -6.54
CA THR A 109 28.02 18.43 -6.16
C THR A 109 27.23 17.68 -5.09
N THR A 110 26.08 18.18 -4.65
CA THR A 110 25.30 17.57 -3.57
C THR A 110 23.81 17.79 -3.80
N ASP A 111 23.03 16.71 -3.68
CA ASP A 111 21.57 16.76 -3.81
C ASP A 111 20.93 17.58 -2.68
N ALA A 112 19.72 18.08 -2.94
CA ALA A 112 18.95 18.81 -1.96
C ALA A 112 18.55 17.90 -0.78
N VAL A 113 18.66 18.41 0.43
CA VAL A 113 18.09 17.75 1.61
C VAL A 113 16.62 18.13 1.69
N MET A 114 15.75 17.14 1.51
CA MET A 114 14.30 17.32 1.53
C MET A 114 13.72 17.06 2.91
N GLU A 115 12.58 17.66 3.18
CA GLU A 115 11.75 17.36 4.34
C GLU A 115 11.40 15.86 4.42
N SER A 116 11.35 15.31 5.64
CA SER A 116 10.99 13.91 5.87
C SER A 116 9.49 13.65 5.67
N ASP A 117 9.14 12.39 5.37
CA ASP A 117 7.73 11.99 5.22
C ASP A 117 6.91 12.22 6.49
N THR A 118 7.50 11.98 7.66
CA THR A 118 6.84 12.23 8.95
C THR A 118 6.49 13.71 9.12
N SER A 119 7.43 14.60 8.81
CA SER A 119 7.22 16.05 8.88
C SER A 119 6.19 16.53 7.87
N LEU A 120 6.28 16.06 6.62
CA LEU A 120 5.32 16.41 5.57
C LEU A 120 3.90 15.95 5.92
N ARG A 121 3.75 14.72 6.42
CA ARG A 121 2.45 14.16 6.82
C ARG A 121 1.80 14.99 7.93
N LEU A 122 2.58 15.42 8.93
CA LEU A 122 2.09 16.27 10.01
C LEU A 122 1.60 17.63 9.49
N ARG A 123 2.35 18.26 8.57
CA ARG A 123 1.93 19.53 7.95
C ARG A 123 0.68 19.36 7.09
N ALA A 124 0.63 18.30 6.28
CA ALA A 124 -0.51 18.01 5.43
C ALA A 124 -1.78 17.84 6.28
N GLN A 125 -1.70 17.13 7.42
CA GLN A 125 -2.80 17.00 8.36
C GLN A 125 -3.26 18.34 8.95
N ARG A 126 -2.31 19.24 9.29
CA ARG A 126 -2.60 20.57 9.82
C ARG A 126 -3.04 21.59 8.77
N ALA A 127 -2.99 21.27 7.48
CA ALA A 127 -3.37 22.20 6.42
C ALA A 127 -4.82 22.70 6.57
N TYR A 128 -5.71 21.89 7.14
CA TYR A 128 -7.09 22.29 7.43
C TYR A 128 -7.19 23.36 8.53
N ASP A 129 -6.26 23.38 9.49
CA ASP A 129 -6.22 24.42 10.53
C ASP A 129 -5.92 25.80 9.93
N GLY A 130 -5.17 25.84 8.83
CA GLY A 130 -4.84 27.06 8.08
C GLY A 130 -5.98 27.63 7.22
N LEU A 131 -7.12 26.92 7.09
CA LEU A 131 -8.26 27.41 6.29
C LEU A 131 -9.05 28.53 6.98
N SER A 132 -9.01 28.59 8.31
CA SER A 132 -9.78 29.56 9.08
C SER A 132 -9.00 30.85 9.29
N VAL A 133 -9.61 31.98 8.89
CA VAL A 133 -9.09 33.33 9.15
C VAL A 133 -9.69 33.97 10.42
N ALA A 134 -10.58 33.26 11.12
CA ALA A 134 -11.27 33.74 12.31
C ALA A 134 -10.46 33.57 13.62
N GLY A 135 -9.17 33.20 13.50
CA GLY A 135 -8.26 33.05 14.65
C GLY A 135 -8.55 31.89 15.61
N PRO A 136 -8.91 30.67 15.16
CA PRO A 136 -8.89 29.53 16.07
C PRO A 136 -7.44 29.22 16.48
N SER A 137 -7.26 28.58 17.65
CA SER A 137 -5.92 28.24 18.15
C SER A 137 -5.07 27.45 17.15
N GLY A 138 -5.68 26.50 16.43
CA GLY A 138 -5.00 25.72 15.39
C GLY A 138 -4.45 26.54 14.23
N ALA A 139 -5.13 27.63 13.84
CA ALA A 139 -4.64 28.52 12.79
C ALA A 139 -3.38 29.27 13.26
N TYR A 140 -3.36 29.76 14.50
CA TYR A 140 -2.16 30.38 15.07
C TYR A 140 -0.99 29.41 15.15
N GLU A 141 -1.23 28.15 15.56
CA GLU A 141 -0.21 27.10 15.59
C GLU A 141 0.31 26.71 14.20
N TYR A 142 -0.53 26.79 13.16
CA TYR A 142 -0.15 26.46 11.78
C TYR A 142 0.75 27.55 11.14
N PHE A 143 0.50 28.82 11.44
CA PHE A 143 1.22 29.96 10.86
C PHE A 143 2.41 30.45 11.70
N ALA A 144 2.64 29.90 12.89
CA ALA A 144 3.78 30.20 13.75
C ALA A 144 5.07 29.53 13.26
#